data_AF-A0A9D6QET1-F1
#
_entry.id   AF-A0A9D6QET1-F1
#
_cell.length_a   1.000
_cell.length_b   1.000
_cell.length_c   1.000
_cell.angle_alpha   90.00
_cell.angle_beta   90.00
_cell.angle_gamma   90.00
#
_symmetry.space_group_name_H-M   'P 1'
#
loop_
_entity.id
_entity.type
_entity.pdbx_description
1 polymer ?
#
loop_
_entity_poly.entity_id
_entity_poly.type
_entity_poly.pdbx_seq_one_letter_code
_entity_poly.pdbx_strand_id
1 'polypeptide(L)'
;MLHVSTDINQLIREPVDDPDFPDAPPEWTRDDAMNIAREEGLTLTEGHWSVVRALQHYYAQHADDTVINLRDLHDALDECFHQQGGLKYLYTLFPGGPIAQSCRIAGLKAPYIASDPHFGSVA
;
A
#
# COMPACT_ATOMS: atom_id res chain seq x y z
N MET A 1 -22.71 41.15 8.86
CA MET A 1 -21.98 40.14 9.66
C MET A 1 -22.03 38.85 8.86
N LEU A 2 -20.85 38.35 8.48
CA LEU A 2 -20.63 37.31 7.48
C LEU A 2 -21.27 35.99 7.94
N HIS A 3 -22.28 35.49 7.22
CA HIS A 3 -22.65 34.08 7.32
C HIS A 3 -21.65 33.31 6.46
N VAL A 4 -20.71 32.68 7.12
CA VAL A 4 -19.80 31.69 6.54
C VAL A 4 -20.70 30.54 6.06
N SER A 5 -20.99 30.50 4.77
CA SER A 5 -21.55 29.29 4.15
C SER A 5 -20.41 28.28 4.12
N THR A 6 -20.33 27.46 5.16
CA THR A 6 -19.55 26.24 5.11
C THR A 6 -20.21 25.35 4.08
N ASP A 7 -19.57 25.23 2.92
CA ASP A 7 -20.00 24.35 1.83
C ASP A 7 -20.06 22.92 2.38
N ILE A 8 -21.27 22.39 2.58
CA ILE A 8 -21.54 21.06 3.14
C ILE A 8 -21.15 19.94 2.14
N ASN A 9 -20.76 20.28 0.91
CA ASN A 9 -20.41 19.33 -0.14
C ASN A 9 -19.03 18.65 0.01
N GLN A 10 -18.35 18.77 1.16
CA GLN A 10 -17.00 18.20 1.36
C GLN A 10 -16.92 16.97 2.29
N LEU A 11 -18.03 16.45 2.83
CA LEU A 11 -17.97 15.47 3.93
C LEU A 11 -18.74 14.16 3.75
N ILE A 12 -19.03 13.75 2.51
CA ILE A 12 -19.36 12.36 2.24
C ILE A 12 -18.50 11.92 1.06
N ARG A 13 -17.27 11.48 1.37
CA ARG A 13 -16.55 10.59 0.46
C ARG A 13 -17.33 9.28 0.51
N GLU A 14 -18.18 9.05 -0.49
CA GLU A 14 -18.84 7.75 -0.62
C GLU A 14 -17.73 6.68 -0.63
N PRO A 15 -17.84 5.58 0.14
CA PRO A 15 -16.89 4.49 0.03
C PRO A 15 -16.97 4.00 -1.41
N VAL A 16 -15.95 4.33 -2.20
CA VAL A 16 -15.83 3.84 -3.55
C VAL A 16 -15.31 2.42 -3.39
N ASP A 17 -16.21 1.46 -3.30
CA ASP A 17 -15.89 0.05 -3.48
C ASP A 17 -15.31 -0.09 -4.89
N ASP A 18 -13.99 -0.02 -5.00
CA ASP A 18 -13.28 -0.22 -6.26
C ASP A 18 -13.27 -1.74 -6.55
N PRO A 19 -13.98 -2.20 -7.60
CA PRO A 19 -14.09 -3.63 -7.88
C PRO A 19 -12.74 -4.29 -8.22
N ASP A 20 -11.72 -3.50 -8.60
CA ASP A 20 -10.36 -4.01 -8.82
C ASP A 20 -9.62 -4.27 -7.48
N PHE A 21 -10.11 -3.74 -6.36
CA PHE A 21 -9.48 -3.82 -5.04
C PHE A 21 -10.48 -4.24 -3.94
N PRO A 22 -11.05 -5.45 -4.01
CA PRO A 22 -12.12 -5.91 -3.11
C PRO A 22 -11.69 -6.06 -1.65
N ASP A 23 -10.39 -6.23 -1.40
CA ASP A 23 -9.81 -6.41 -0.06
C ASP A 23 -9.19 -5.10 0.49
N ALA A 24 -9.46 -3.96 -0.16
CA ALA A 24 -8.92 -2.68 0.25
C ALA A 24 -9.44 -2.25 1.64
N PRO A 25 -8.61 -1.55 2.45
CA PRO A 25 -9.09 -0.93 3.67
C PRO A 25 -10.24 0.07 3.39
N PRO A 26 -11.22 0.24 4.30
CA PRO A 26 -12.41 1.05 4.05
C PRO A 26 -12.16 2.51 3.66
N GLU A 27 -11.05 3.09 4.12
CA GLU A 27 -10.69 4.49 3.86
C GLU A 27 -9.68 4.62 2.69
N TRP A 28 -9.27 3.50 2.10
CA TRP A 28 -8.30 3.51 1.00
C TRP A 28 -9.00 3.84 -0.31
N THR A 29 -8.35 4.67 -1.13
CA THR A 29 -8.76 4.89 -2.51
C THR A 29 -7.56 4.88 -3.45
N ARG A 30 -7.83 4.60 -4.72
CA ARG A 30 -6.81 4.64 -5.77
C ARG A 30 -6.18 6.04 -5.91
N ASP A 31 -6.95 7.11 -5.69
CA ASP A 31 -6.44 8.49 -5.74
C ASP A 31 -5.44 8.77 -4.61
N ASP A 32 -5.75 8.34 -3.38
CA ASP A 32 -4.82 8.48 -2.26
C ASP A 32 -3.53 7.68 -2.50
N ALA A 33 -3.65 6.45 -3.01
CA ALA A 33 -2.50 5.62 -3.37
C ALA A 33 -1.61 6.31 -4.42
N MET A 34 -2.20 6.93 -5.44
CA MET A 34 -1.47 7.71 -6.45
C MET A 34 -0.82 8.97 -5.86
N ASN A 35 -1.49 9.65 -4.93
CA ASN A 35 -0.93 10.82 -4.25
C ASN A 35 0.30 10.45 -3.41
N ILE A 36 0.20 9.39 -2.60
CA ILE A 36 1.33 8.86 -1.80
C ILE A 36 2.48 8.45 -2.71
N ALA A 37 2.21 7.71 -3.80
CA ALA A 37 3.24 7.30 -4.74
C ALA A 37 3.96 8.50 -5.38
N ARG A 38 3.22 9.55 -5.75
CA ARG A 38 3.78 10.79 -6.30
C ARG A 38 4.67 11.52 -5.30
N GLU A 39 4.30 11.54 -4.01
CA GLU A 39 5.15 12.11 -2.95
C GLU A 39 6.46 11.33 -2.78
N GLU A 40 6.46 10.03 -3.07
CA GLU A 40 7.65 9.18 -3.07
C GLU A 40 8.39 9.14 -4.41
N GLY A 41 7.96 9.93 -5.40
CA GLY A 41 8.59 9.96 -6.73
C GLY A 41 8.33 8.72 -7.58
N LEU A 42 7.28 7.95 -7.28
CA LEU A 42 6.89 6.73 -8.00
C LEU A 42 5.74 7.00 -8.97
N THR A 43 5.80 6.34 -10.13
CA THR A 43 4.69 6.25 -11.08
C THR A 43 4.11 4.85 -11.03
N LEU A 44 2.85 4.73 -10.59
CA LEU A 44 2.20 3.43 -10.42
C LEU A 44 1.83 2.80 -11.77
N THR A 45 2.51 1.70 -12.08
CA THR A 45 2.20 0.81 -13.22
C THR A 45 1.36 -0.39 -12.78
N GLU A 46 0.91 -1.23 -13.71
CA GLU A 46 0.19 -2.47 -13.38
C GLU A 46 0.97 -3.44 -12.46
N GLY A 47 2.30 -3.41 -12.53
CA GLY A 47 3.14 -4.15 -11.59
C GLY A 47 2.92 -3.69 -10.15
N HIS A 48 2.88 -2.37 -9.93
CA HIS A 48 2.65 -1.79 -8.61
C HIS A 48 1.25 -2.11 -8.11
N TRP A 49 0.23 -1.96 -8.97
CA TRP A 49 -1.16 -2.27 -8.61
C TRP A 49 -1.34 -3.75 -8.25
N SER A 50 -0.63 -4.65 -8.92
CA SER A 50 -0.64 -6.07 -8.58
C SER A 50 -0.07 -6.35 -7.19
N VAL A 51 1.00 -5.66 -6.79
CA VAL A 51 1.57 -5.76 -5.44
C VAL A 51 0.62 -5.18 -4.39
N VAL A 52 -0.01 -4.04 -4.67
CA VAL A 52 -1.02 -3.44 -3.79
C VAL A 52 -2.18 -4.40 -3.53
N ARG A 53 -2.75 -5.01 -4.58
CA ARG A 53 -3.81 -6.03 -4.44
C ARG A 53 -3.34 -7.23 -3.62
N ALA A 54 -2.14 -7.73 -3.90
CA ALA A 54 -1.58 -8.89 -3.18
C ALA A 54 -1.45 -8.60 -1.67
N LEU A 55 -1.04 -7.38 -1.31
CA LEU A 55 -0.93 -6.95 0.07
C LEU A 55 -2.28 -6.80 0.76
N GLN A 56 -3.23 -6.14 0.11
CA GLN A 56 -4.58 -5.97 0.64
C GLN A 56 -5.23 -7.34 0.89
N HIS A 57 -5.11 -8.24 -0.08
CA HIS A 57 -5.57 -9.62 0.06
C HIS A 57 -4.86 -10.33 1.23
N TYR A 58 -3.53 -10.26 1.30
CA TYR A 58 -2.77 -10.89 2.38
C TYR A 58 -3.22 -10.37 3.76
N TYR A 59 -3.38 -9.06 3.92
CA TYR A 59 -3.82 -8.46 5.19
C TYR A 59 -5.28 -8.82 5.53
N ALA A 60 -6.17 -8.90 4.54
CA ALA A 60 -7.54 -9.35 4.74
C ALA A 60 -7.60 -10.80 5.25
N GLN A 61 -6.74 -11.69 4.74
CA GLN A 61 -6.63 -13.08 5.23
C GLN A 61 -6.04 -13.20 6.65
N HIS A 62 -5.29 -12.19 7.10
CA HIS A 62 -4.65 -12.15 8.43
C HIS A 62 -5.30 -11.09 9.33
N ALA A 63 -6.56 -10.71 9.08
CA ALA A 63 -7.24 -9.65 9.83
C ALA A 63 -7.45 -9.99 11.32
N ASP A 64 -7.50 -11.28 11.66
CA ASP A 64 -7.62 -11.78 13.04
C ASP A 64 -6.28 -11.76 13.80
N ASP A 65 -5.15 -11.56 13.11
CA ASP A 65 -3.84 -11.55 13.72
C ASP A 65 -3.58 -10.21 14.42
N THR A 66 -3.04 -10.29 15.64
CA THR A 66 -2.67 -9.09 16.40
C THR A 66 -1.49 -8.33 15.74
N VAL A 67 -0.61 -9.05 15.03
CA VAL A 67 0.58 -8.48 14.37
C VAL A 67 0.92 -9.28 13.11
N ILE A 68 1.20 -8.58 12.01
CA ILE A 68 1.77 -9.19 10.79
C ILE A 68 3.27 -9.43 10.97
N ASN A 69 3.70 -10.67 10.79
CA ASN A 69 5.12 -11.04 10.81
C ASN A 69 5.80 -10.61 9.50
N LEU A 70 6.90 -9.84 9.62
CA LEU A 70 7.63 -9.36 8.44
C LEU A 70 8.20 -10.52 7.59
N ARG A 71 8.72 -11.58 8.21
CA ARG A 71 9.32 -12.71 7.47
C ARG A 71 8.26 -13.42 6.65
N ASP A 72 7.10 -13.69 7.24
CA ASP A 72 6.02 -14.39 6.56
C ASP A 72 5.45 -13.54 5.41
N LEU A 73 5.31 -12.23 5.62
CA LEU A 73 4.93 -11.29 4.56
C LEU A 73 5.97 -11.24 3.43
N HIS A 74 7.25 -11.18 3.79
CA HIS A 74 8.37 -11.15 2.85
C HIS A 74 8.40 -12.42 1.99
N ASP A 75 8.27 -13.59 2.60
CA ASP A 75 8.29 -14.88 1.91
C ASP A 75 7.03 -15.05 1.04
N ALA A 76 5.86 -14.61 1.52
CA ALA A 76 4.62 -14.63 0.75
C ALA A 76 4.71 -13.76 -0.52
N LEU A 77 5.32 -12.57 -0.43
CA LEU A 77 5.51 -11.70 -1.58
C LEU A 77 6.58 -12.22 -2.53
N ASP A 78 7.68 -12.80 -2.03
CA ASP A 78 8.70 -13.42 -2.88
C ASP A 78 8.09 -14.55 -3.72
N GLU A 79 7.27 -15.40 -3.10
CA GLU A 79 6.56 -16.50 -3.77
C GLU A 79 5.49 -15.98 -4.75
N CYS A 80 4.67 -15.00 -4.35
CA CYS A 80 3.61 -14.44 -5.19
C CYS A 80 4.14 -13.85 -6.50
N PHE A 81 5.34 -13.27 -6.47
CA PHE A 81 5.99 -12.64 -7.62
C PHE A 81 7.17 -13.45 -8.17
N HIS A 82 7.31 -14.72 -7.80
CA HIS A 82 8.50 -15.51 -8.13
C HIS A 82 8.72 -15.65 -9.65
N GLN A 83 7.64 -15.75 -10.44
CA GLN A 83 7.69 -15.82 -11.90
C GLN A 83 8.22 -14.52 -12.53
N GLN A 84 8.03 -13.38 -11.86
CA GLN A 84 8.53 -12.07 -12.27
C GLN A 84 9.95 -11.77 -11.74
N GLY A 85 10.51 -12.64 -10.89
CA GLY A 85 11.82 -12.46 -10.26
C GLY A 85 11.77 -12.20 -8.74
N GLY A 86 10.62 -12.41 -8.11
CA GLY A 86 10.43 -12.34 -6.66
C GLY A 86 10.76 -10.96 -6.10
N LEU A 87 11.45 -10.91 -4.97
CA LEU A 87 11.83 -9.66 -4.32
C LEU A 87 12.72 -8.77 -5.18
N LYS A 88 13.57 -9.35 -6.04
CA LYS A 88 14.39 -8.53 -6.95
C LYS A 88 13.51 -7.69 -7.86
N TYR A 89 12.39 -8.25 -8.34
CA TYR A 89 11.39 -7.51 -9.09
C TYR A 89 10.67 -6.47 -8.22
N LEU A 90 10.34 -6.80 -6.98
CA LEU A 90 9.70 -5.84 -6.07
C LEU A 90 10.60 -4.63 -5.77
N TYR A 91 11.92 -4.81 -5.68
CA TYR A 91 12.88 -3.71 -5.56
C TYR A 91 12.97 -2.82 -6.80
N THR A 92 12.62 -3.32 -8.01
CA THR A 92 12.56 -2.45 -9.19
C THR A 92 11.31 -1.59 -9.23
N LEU A 93 10.21 -2.08 -8.63
CA LEU A 93 8.97 -1.31 -8.48
C LEU A 93 9.05 -0.32 -7.32
N PHE A 94 9.62 -0.74 -6.19
CA PHE A 94 9.62 0.02 -4.94
C PHE A 94 11.07 0.17 -4.41
N PRO A 95 11.86 1.08 -5.01
CA PRO A 95 13.28 1.24 -4.71
C PRO A 95 13.60 1.76 -3.30
N GLY A 96 12.66 2.46 -2.65
CA GLY A 96 12.76 2.93 -1.26
C GLY A 96 12.44 1.86 -0.22
N GLY A 97 12.25 0.62 -0.64
CA GLY A 97 11.98 -0.53 0.22
C GLY A 97 10.63 -1.15 -0.11
N PRO A 98 10.59 -2.37 -0.67
CA PRO A 98 9.37 -2.93 -1.24
C PRO A 98 8.26 -3.03 -0.22
N ILE A 99 8.50 -3.60 0.95
CA ILE A 99 7.47 -3.74 1.99
C ILE A 99 6.97 -2.39 2.49
N ALA A 100 7.88 -1.47 2.81
CA ALA A 100 7.51 -0.20 3.42
C ALA A 100 6.70 0.70 2.46
N GLN A 101 7.17 0.86 1.23
CA GLN A 101 6.51 1.70 0.23
C GLN A 101 5.19 1.09 -0.23
N SER A 102 5.19 -0.21 -0.55
CA SER A 102 3.98 -0.88 -1.03
C SER A 102 2.89 -0.96 0.05
N CYS A 103 3.22 -1.23 1.32
CA CYS A 103 2.23 -1.17 2.41
C CYS A 103 1.65 0.23 2.56
N ARG A 104 2.48 1.29 2.50
CA ARG A 104 2.00 2.67 2.61
C ARG A 104 1.04 3.02 1.46
N ILE A 105 1.40 2.68 0.23
CA ILE A 105 0.57 2.89 -0.97
C ILE A 105 -0.71 2.05 -0.91
N ALA A 106 -0.66 0.85 -0.34
CA ALA A 106 -1.81 -0.03 -0.15
C ALA A 106 -2.76 0.38 0.99
N GLY A 107 -2.43 1.43 1.76
CA GLY A 107 -3.21 1.87 2.92
C GLY A 107 -3.04 0.98 4.16
N LEU A 108 -1.94 0.22 4.22
CA LEU A 108 -1.69 -0.79 5.24
C LEU A 108 -0.57 -0.37 6.19
N LYS A 109 -0.68 -0.82 7.44
CA LYS A 109 0.37 -0.60 8.43
C LYS A 109 1.55 -1.54 8.16
N ALA A 110 2.68 -0.96 7.77
CA ALA A 110 3.93 -1.71 7.61
C ALA A 110 4.40 -2.28 8.96
N PRO A 111 5.05 -3.46 8.98
CA PRO A 111 5.73 -3.98 10.16
C PRO A 111 6.79 -2.99 10.66
N TYR A 112 6.90 -2.79 11.98
CA TYR A 112 7.73 -1.75 12.61
C TYR A 112 9.18 -1.71 12.08
N ILE A 113 9.82 -2.87 11.93
CA ILE A 113 11.21 -2.97 11.45
C ILE A 113 11.38 -2.57 9.97
N ALA A 114 10.34 -2.68 9.14
CA ALA A 114 10.40 -2.24 7.74
C ALA A 114 10.27 -0.71 7.61
N SER A 115 9.71 -0.03 8.61
CA SER A 115 9.55 1.43 8.61
C SER A 115 10.80 2.21 9.07
N ASP A 116 11.85 1.52 9.51
CA ASP A 116 13.08 2.16 9.99
C ASP A 116 13.98 2.60 8.80
N PRO A 117 14.23 3.91 8.61
CA PRO A 117 15.08 4.40 7.51
C PRO A 117 16.54 3.93 7.60
N HIS A 118 16.98 3.44 8.76
CA HIS A 118 18.30 2.86 8.96
C HIS A 118 18.42 1.44 8.39
N PHE A 119 17.30 0.76 8.10
CA PHE A 119 17.28 -0.61 7.60
C PHE A 119 17.29 -0.71 6.06
N GLY A 120 17.20 0.41 5.33
CA GLY A 120 17.07 0.42 3.88
C GLY A 120 17.92 1.44 3.11
N SER A 121 18.76 2.23 3.78
CA SER A 121 19.63 3.19 3.10
C SER A 121 20.90 2.52 2.56
N VAL A 122 20.75 1.72 1.51
CA VAL A 122 21.87 1.32 0.65
C VAL A 122 21.60 1.74 -0.80
N ALA A 123 21.55 3.05 -1.02
CA ALA A 123 22.07 3.73 -2.22
C ALA A 123 22.07 5.24 -1.98
#